data_AF-A0A2M8MCY9-F1
#
_entry.id   AF-A0A2M8MCY9-F1
#
_cell.length_a   1.000
_cell.length_b   1.000
_cell.length_c   1.000
_cell.angle_alpha   90.00
_cell.angle_beta   90.00
_cell.angle_gamma   90.00
#
_symmetry.space_group_name_H-M   'P 1'
#
loop_
_entity.id
_entity.type
_entity.pdbx_description
1 polymer ?
#
loop_
_entity_poly.entity_id
_entity_poly.type
_entity_poly.pdbx_seq_one_letter_code
_entity_poly.pdbx_strand_id
1 'polypeptide(L)'
;MVDTTVPGLVFVLVYTVKRDVHLSAAAALGLTLLLAVVRLVRRETLKHAFSGVFGVAFGAVFAMMSGDARDFYLPGMLYTLGLAVVYCLSAMLRFPLIGVLLGPILRENLSWRTRNPGRLKAYTKATWAWGLILLAKSAILFPIYLWGDATQLGWVKVALSIPPLLLCVYLTYVFLAKAPPPIDVIAEMEAELAAEEEAERAKERERAGVRGRPDEAPAEP
;
A
#
# COMPACT_ATOMS: atom_id res chain seq x y z
N MET A 1 -16.25 3.97 -0.50
CA MET A 1 -16.01 3.30 0.82
C MET A 1 -17.25 2.59 1.32
N VAL A 2 -18.46 3.07 1.00
CA VAL A 2 -19.71 2.30 1.14
C VAL A 2 -19.72 1.10 0.18
N ASP A 3 -19.10 1.20 -0.99
CA ASP A 3 -19.11 0.19 -2.06
C ASP A 3 -18.26 -1.07 -1.79
N THR A 4 -17.26 -0.98 -0.92
CA THR A 4 -16.33 -2.09 -0.62
C THR A 4 -16.88 -3.06 0.42
N THR A 5 -17.83 -2.62 1.24
CA THR A 5 -18.35 -3.40 2.38
C THR A 5 -19.66 -4.10 2.01
N VAL A 6 -20.42 -3.53 1.08
CA VAL A 6 -21.73 -4.02 0.64
C VAL A 6 -21.66 -5.43 0.02
N PRO A 7 -20.73 -5.77 -0.90
CA PRO A 7 -20.70 -7.12 -1.50
C PRO A 7 -20.35 -8.21 -0.48
N GLY A 8 -19.46 -7.91 0.47
CA GLY A 8 -19.11 -8.81 1.56
C GLY A 8 -20.28 -9.06 2.51
N LEU A 9 -21.04 -8.01 2.84
CA LEU A 9 -22.25 -8.10 3.67
C LEU A 9 -23.36 -8.91 2.99
N VAL A 10 -23.56 -8.72 1.69
CA VAL A 10 -24.59 -9.46 0.91
C VAL A 10 -24.23 -10.95 0.82
N PHE A 11 -22.96 -11.28 0.59
CA PHE A 11 -22.51 -12.68 0.60
C PHE A 11 -22.78 -13.37 1.94
N VAL A 12 -22.45 -12.69 3.05
CA VAL A 12 -22.67 -13.21 4.41
C VAL A 12 -24.17 -13.41 4.71
N LEU A 13 -25.02 -12.46 4.31
CA LEU A 13 -26.47 -12.55 4.49
C LEU A 13 -27.09 -13.70 3.69
N VAL A 14 -26.72 -13.87 2.42
CA VAL A 14 -27.30 -14.92 1.55
C VAL A 14 -26.82 -16.32 1.98
N TYR A 15 -25.54 -16.45 2.35
CA TYR A 15 -24.98 -17.71 2.81
C TYR A 15 -25.58 -18.18 4.14
N THR A 16 -25.86 -17.25 5.05
CA THR A 16 -26.47 -17.57 6.36
C THR A 16 -27.88 -18.16 6.22
N VAL A 17 -28.63 -17.75 5.19
CA VAL A 17 -30.02 -18.19 4.98
C VAL A 17 -30.12 -19.47 4.15
N LYS A 18 -29.31 -19.60 3.09
CA LYS A 18 -29.45 -20.69 2.11
C LYS A 18 -28.49 -21.86 2.32
N ARG A 19 -27.37 -21.66 3.05
CA ARG A 19 -26.28 -22.66 3.22
C ARG A 19 -25.80 -23.30 1.91
N ASP A 20 -25.96 -22.61 0.79
CA ASP A 20 -25.52 -23.06 -0.53
C ASP A 20 -24.47 -22.09 -1.05
N VAL A 21 -23.25 -22.60 -1.18
CA VAL A 21 -22.08 -21.85 -1.62
C VAL A 21 -22.17 -21.48 -3.09
N HIS A 22 -22.68 -22.36 -3.96
CA HIS A 22 -22.70 -22.11 -5.39
C HIS A 22 -23.65 -20.94 -5.72
N LEU A 23 -24.79 -20.90 -5.04
CA LEU A 23 -25.78 -19.84 -5.22
C LEU A 23 -25.36 -18.52 -4.57
N SER A 24 -24.73 -18.57 -3.39
CA SER A 24 -24.22 -17.40 -2.68
C SER A 24 -22.99 -16.80 -3.37
N ALA A 25 -22.10 -17.64 -3.90
CA ALA A 25 -20.95 -17.23 -4.68
C ALA A 25 -21.37 -16.70 -6.05
N ALA A 26 -22.31 -17.34 -6.75
CA ALA A 26 -22.86 -16.82 -8.00
C ALA A 26 -23.59 -15.48 -7.80
N ALA A 27 -24.30 -15.28 -6.68
CA ALA A 27 -24.94 -14.02 -6.35
C ALA A 27 -23.93 -12.92 -5.99
N ALA A 28 -22.91 -13.23 -5.19
CA ALA A 28 -21.87 -12.26 -4.82
C ALA A 28 -20.93 -11.94 -5.99
N LEU A 29 -20.57 -12.94 -6.80
CA LEU A 29 -19.83 -12.75 -8.04
C LEU A 29 -20.67 -11.99 -9.06
N GLY A 30 -21.95 -12.32 -9.23
CA GLY A 30 -22.87 -11.61 -10.11
C GLY A 30 -23.02 -10.14 -9.70
N LEU A 31 -23.20 -9.86 -8.41
CA LEU A 31 -23.28 -8.50 -7.88
C LEU A 31 -21.94 -7.75 -8.04
N THR A 32 -20.82 -8.44 -7.81
CA THR A 32 -19.48 -7.87 -8.01
C THR A 32 -19.22 -7.59 -9.49
N LEU A 33 -19.65 -8.47 -10.39
CA LEU A 33 -19.57 -8.27 -11.85
C LEU A 33 -20.47 -7.13 -12.29
N LEU A 34 -21.68 -7.03 -11.74
CA LEU A 34 -22.65 -6.01 -12.08
C LEU A 34 -22.18 -4.63 -11.59
N LEU A 35 -21.58 -4.55 -10.40
CA LEU A 35 -20.90 -3.35 -9.90
C LEU A 35 -19.65 -3.02 -10.72
N ALA A 36 -18.91 -4.02 -11.19
CA ALA A 36 -17.78 -3.84 -12.10
C ALA A 36 -18.21 -3.32 -13.49
N VAL A 37 -19.34 -3.81 -14.02
CA VAL A 37 -19.94 -3.35 -15.29
C VAL A 37 -20.51 -1.95 -15.12
N VAL A 38 -21.20 -1.65 -14.02
CA VAL A 38 -21.64 -0.29 -13.69
C VAL A 38 -20.44 0.66 -13.56
N ARG A 39 -19.33 0.21 -12.98
CA ARG A 39 -18.06 0.95 -12.96
C ARG A 39 -17.46 1.19 -14.34
N LEU A 40 -17.51 0.18 -15.21
CA LEU A 40 -17.03 0.25 -16.59
C LEU A 40 -17.86 1.25 -17.41
N VAL A 41 -19.18 1.27 -17.21
CA VAL A 41 -20.11 2.25 -17.79
C VAL A 41 -19.89 3.64 -17.20
N ARG A 42 -19.52 3.74 -15.91
CA ARG A 42 -19.21 5.01 -15.21
C ARG A 42 -17.82 5.59 -15.49
N ARG A 43 -16.97 4.92 -16.29
CA ARG A 43 -15.60 5.38 -16.64
C ARG A 43 -14.73 5.71 -15.42
N GLU A 44 -14.90 5.02 -14.30
CA GLU A 44 -13.93 5.12 -13.20
C GLU A 44 -12.62 4.39 -13.57
N THR A 45 -11.50 4.97 -13.15
CA THR A 45 -10.13 4.68 -13.58
C THR A 45 -9.82 3.21 -13.86
N LEU A 46 -9.75 2.89 -15.16
CA LEU A 46 -9.44 1.59 -15.77
C LEU A 46 -8.30 0.81 -15.07
N LYS A 47 -7.31 1.48 -14.50
CA LYS A 47 -6.09 0.88 -13.90
C LYS A 47 -6.33 -0.19 -12.81
N HIS A 48 -7.41 -0.12 -12.02
CA HIS A 48 -7.67 -1.11 -10.96
C HIS A 48 -8.46 -2.34 -11.42
N ALA A 49 -9.24 -2.24 -12.50
CA ALA A 49 -9.98 -3.38 -13.05
C ALA A 49 -9.03 -4.35 -13.78
N PHE A 50 -7.99 -3.81 -14.44
CA PHE A 50 -7.01 -4.62 -15.17
C PHE A 50 -6.20 -5.55 -14.26
N SER A 51 -5.78 -5.13 -13.06
CA SER A 51 -4.93 -5.98 -12.20
C SER A 51 -5.61 -7.29 -11.78
N GLY A 52 -6.93 -7.27 -11.57
CA GLY A 52 -7.70 -8.47 -11.25
C GLY A 52 -7.85 -9.41 -12.45
N VAL A 53 -8.19 -8.85 -13.62
CA VAL A 53 -8.32 -9.61 -14.87
C VAL A 53 -6.98 -10.22 -15.29
N PHE A 54 -5.89 -9.46 -15.20
CA PHE A 54 -4.55 -9.98 -15.48
C PHE A 54 -4.13 -11.08 -14.52
N GLY A 55 -4.41 -10.96 -13.22
CA GLY A 55 -4.10 -12.00 -12.25
C GLY A 55 -4.83 -13.32 -12.55
N VAL A 56 -6.12 -13.25 -12.89
CA VAL A 56 -6.92 -14.42 -13.28
C VAL A 56 -6.44 -15.00 -14.61
N ALA A 57 -6.15 -14.16 -15.61
CA ALA A 57 -5.63 -14.59 -16.89
C ALA A 57 -4.27 -15.30 -16.75
N PHE A 58 -3.36 -14.76 -15.93
CA PHE A 58 -2.07 -15.40 -15.65
C PHE A 58 -2.25 -16.75 -14.96
N GLY A 59 -3.10 -16.83 -13.95
CA GLY A 59 -3.42 -18.11 -13.30
C GLY A 59 -4.01 -19.11 -14.29
N ALA A 60 -4.95 -18.68 -15.14
CA ALA A 60 -5.58 -19.54 -16.14
C ALA A 60 -4.55 -20.08 -17.14
N VAL A 61 -3.63 -19.25 -17.62
CA VAL A 61 -2.55 -19.69 -18.52
C VAL A 61 -1.70 -20.79 -17.88
N PHE A 62 -1.30 -20.62 -16.62
CA PHE A 62 -0.51 -21.62 -15.91
C PHE A 62 -1.25 -22.95 -15.74
N ALA A 63 -2.53 -22.90 -15.35
CA ALA A 63 -3.37 -24.09 -15.23
C ALA A 63 -3.59 -24.80 -16.59
N MET A 64 -3.78 -24.03 -17.67
CA MET A 64 -3.95 -24.59 -19.01
C MET A 64 -2.66 -25.23 -19.54
N MET A 65 -1.50 -24.64 -19.24
CA MET A 65 -0.21 -25.18 -19.67
C MET A 65 0.17 -26.47 -18.93
N SER A 66 -0.15 -26.58 -17.65
CA SER A 66 0.19 -27.76 -16.85
C SER A 66 -0.87 -28.86 -16.88
N GLY A 67 -2.11 -28.53 -17.22
CA GLY A 67 -3.26 -29.44 -17.13
C GLY A 67 -3.78 -29.61 -15.70
N ASP A 68 -3.28 -28.86 -14.73
CA ASP A 68 -3.64 -28.96 -13.32
C ASP A 68 -4.28 -27.65 -12.79
N ALA A 69 -5.47 -27.77 -12.21
CA ALA A 69 -6.20 -26.64 -11.63
C ALA A 69 -5.46 -25.98 -10.45
N ARG A 70 -4.53 -26.68 -9.79
CA ARG A 70 -3.72 -26.13 -8.69
C ARG A 70 -2.78 -25.02 -9.16
N ASP A 71 -2.29 -25.12 -10.39
CA ASP A 71 -1.34 -24.15 -10.96
C ASP A 71 -1.97 -22.79 -11.25
N PHE A 72 -3.30 -22.72 -11.24
CA PHE A 72 -4.01 -21.45 -11.21
C PHE A 72 -3.58 -20.56 -10.04
N TYR A 73 -3.26 -21.16 -8.90
CA TYR A 73 -2.89 -20.42 -7.69
C TYR A 73 -1.40 -20.11 -7.60
N LEU A 74 -0.56 -20.81 -8.36
CA LEU A 74 0.90 -20.80 -8.26
C LEU A 74 1.51 -19.42 -8.50
N PRO A 75 1.16 -18.64 -9.56
CA PRO A 75 1.72 -17.31 -9.76
C PRO A 75 1.48 -16.37 -8.57
N GLY A 76 0.27 -16.41 -8.01
CA GLY A 76 -0.08 -15.59 -6.84
C GLY A 76 0.62 -16.05 -5.55
N MET A 77 0.86 -17.35 -5.40
CA MET A 77 1.61 -17.90 -4.26
C MET A 77 3.09 -17.50 -4.34
N LEU A 78 3.71 -17.61 -5.52
CA LEU A 78 5.09 -17.16 -5.76
C LEU A 78 5.23 -15.65 -5.55
N TYR A 79 4.27 -14.85 -6.01
CA TYR A 79 4.25 -13.41 -5.75
C TYR A 79 4.20 -13.11 -4.24
N THR A 80 3.33 -13.80 -3.50
CA THR A 80 3.19 -13.59 -2.05
C THR A 80 4.47 -14.01 -1.31
N LEU A 81 5.09 -15.12 -1.71
CA LEU A 81 6.35 -15.58 -1.15
C LEU A 81 7.50 -14.60 -1.46
N GLY A 82 7.60 -14.15 -2.71
CA GLY A 82 8.57 -13.14 -3.13
C GLY A 82 8.41 -11.86 -2.33
N LEU A 83 7.17 -11.41 -2.13
CA LEU A 83 6.86 -10.24 -1.31
C LEU A 83 7.30 -10.45 0.15
N ALA A 84 7.03 -11.62 0.74
CA ALA A 84 7.48 -11.96 2.08
C ALA A 84 9.01 -11.89 2.21
N VAL A 85 9.74 -12.44 1.25
CA VAL A 85 11.20 -12.39 1.19
C VAL A 85 11.69 -10.96 1.05
N VAL A 86 11.09 -10.15 0.17
CA VAL A 86 11.44 -8.74 0.00
C VAL A 86 11.24 -7.96 1.30
N TYR A 87 10.14 -8.19 2.03
CA TYR A 87 9.92 -7.57 3.34
C TYR A 87 11.01 -7.97 4.35
N CYS A 88 11.34 -9.27 4.45
CA CYS A 88 12.39 -9.74 5.35
C CYS A 88 13.77 -9.17 5.00
N LEU A 89 14.15 -9.20 3.71
CA LEU A 89 15.43 -8.66 3.23
C LEU A 89 15.50 -7.14 3.44
N SER A 90 14.42 -6.43 3.14
CA SER A 90 14.29 -4.99 3.37
C SER A 90 14.49 -4.64 4.85
N ALA A 91 13.88 -5.41 5.76
CA ALA A 91 14.08 -5.23 7.20
C ALA A 91 15.52 -5.55 7.63
N MET A 92 16.14 -6.57 7.05
CA MET A 92 17.52 -6.98 7.32
C MET A 92 18.55 -5.95 6.85
N LEU A 93 18.33 -5.33 5.69
CA LEU A 93 19.15 -4.25 5.14
C LEU A 93 18.94 -2.90 5.85
N ARG A 94 18.18 -2.86 6.95
CA ARG A 94 17.78 -1.62 7.65
C ARG A 94 17.09 -0.59 6.75
N PHE A 95 16.42 -1.06 5.70
CA PHE A 95 15.67 -0.22 4.76
C PHE A 95 14.20 -0.67 4.73
N PRO A 96 13.46 -0.53 5.84
CA PRO A 96 12.13 -1.11 6.01
C PRO A 96 11.12 -0.59 4.98
N LEU A 97 10.53 -1.52 4.24
CA LEU A 97 9.60 -1.24 3.14
C LEU A 97 8.38 -0.46 3.63
N ILE A 98 7.89 -0.75 4.84
CA ILE A 98 6.79 -0.01 5.46
C ILE A 98 7.17 1.46 5.70
N GLY A 99 8.43 1.74 6.06
CA GLY A 99 8.90 3.13 6.22
C GLY A 99 9.01 3.87 4.88
N VAL A 100 9.38 3.16 3.81
CA VAL A 100 9.40 3.73 2.44
C VAL A 100 7.99 4.04 1.94
N LEU A 101 7.03 3.16 2.24
CA LEU A 101 5.63 3.33 1.86
C LEU A 101 4.92 4.41 2.69
N LEU A 102 5.14 4.44 4.01
CA LEU A 102 4.47 5.36 4.93
C LEU A 102 5.16 6.71 5.05
N GLY A 103 6.46 6.80 4.79
CA GLY A 103 7.23 8.05 4.92
C GLY A 103 6.64 9.21 4.11
N PRO A 104 6.34 9.03 2.81
CA PRO A 104 5.66 10.07 2.02
C PRO A 104 4.25 10.38 2.53
N ILE A 105 3.50 9.37 2.99
CA ILE A 105 2.13 9.52 3.50
C ILE A 105 2.11 10.35 4.78
N LEU A 106 3.11 10.19 5.63
CA LEU A 106 3.27 10.90 6.90
C LEU A 106 4.09 12.20 6.78
N ARG A 107 4.39 12.65 5.55
CA ARG A 107 5.15 13.88 5.22
C ARG A 107 6.58 13.96 5.78
N GLU A 108 7.14 12.84 6.22
CA GLU A 108 8.50 12.79 6.76
C GLU A 108 9.55 12.27 5.76
N ASN A 109 9.08 11.71 4.63
CA ASN A 109 9.87 11.04 3.62
C ASN A 109 10.84 10.01 4.22
N LEU A 110 12.17 10.14 4.01
CA LEU A 110 13.19 9.24 4.57
C LEU A 110 13.82 9.76 5.88
N SER A 111 13.31 10.84 6.48
CA SER A 111 13.90 11.41 7.71
C SER A 111 13.80 10.48 8.92
N TRP A 112 12.85 9.53 8.91
CA TRP A 112 12.75 8.48 9.93
C TRP A 112 14.02 7.62 10.04
N ARG A 113 14.85 7.56 9.00
CA ARG A 113 16.09 6.78 8.99
C ARG A 113 17.26 7.53 9.64
N THR A 114 17.29 8.85 9.52
CA THR A 114 18.42 9.69 9.94
C THR A 114 18.14 10.45 11.23
N ARG A 115 16.95 11.03 11.38
CA ARG A 115 16.60 11.95 12.48
C ARG A 115 15.82 11.28 13.62
N ASN A 116 15.18 10.12 13.39
CA ASN A 116 14.31 9.50 14.38
C ASN A 116 14.55 7.98 14.56
N PRO A 117 15.48 7.57 15.44
CA PRO A 117 15.82 6.15 15.62
C PRO A 117 14.65 5.33 16.22
N GLY A 118 13.73 5.97 16.94
CA GLY A 118 12.53 5.30 17.48
C GLY A 118 11.58 4.84 16.37
N ARG A 119 11.44 5.65 15.32
CA ARG A 119 10.60 5.34 14.16
C ARG A 119 11.21 4.34 13.22
N LEU A 120 12.53 4.41 13.00
CA LEU A 120 13.26 3.37 12.30
C LEU A 120 12.98 1.99 12.92
N LYS A 121 13.00 1.89 14.26
CA LYS A 121 12.68 0.65 14.98
C LYS A 121 11.22 0.23 14.76
N ALA A 122 10.27 1.17 14.80
CA ALA A 122 8.84 0.87 14.56
C ALA A 122 8.60 0.37 13.13
N TYR A 123 9.15 1.03 12.11
CA TYR A 123 9.03 0.57 10.71
C TYR A 123 9.73 -0.75 10.47
N THR A 124 10.86 -0.99 11.12
CA THR A 124 11.57 -2.28 11.02
C THR A 124 10.73 -3.41 11.63
N LYS A 125 10.13 -3.19 12.81
CA LYS A 125 9.20 -4.16 13.43
C LYS A 125 7.97 -4.42 12.57
N ALA A 126 7.37 -3.38 12.00
CA ALA A 126 6.24 -3.53 11.09
C ALA A 126 6.64 -4.32 9.83
N THR A 127 7.77 -3.99 9.21
CA THR A 127 8.27 -4.68 8.01
C THR A 127 8.56 -6.16 8.30
N TRP A 128 9.15 -6.48 9.46
CA TRP A 128 9.31 -7.87 9.91
C TRP A 128 7.99 -8.58 10.14
N ALA A 129 7.01 -7.93 10.76
CA ALA A 129 5.68 -8.52 10.97
C ALA A 129 5.02 -8.88 9.62
N TRP A 130 5.06 -7.98 8.64
CA TRP A 130 4.56 -8.25 7.29
C TRP A 130 5.30 -9.41 6.63
N GLY A 131 6.63 -9.40 6.66
CA GLY A 131 7.45 -10.47 6.10
C GLY A 131 7.13 -11.83 6.72
N LEU A 132 7.13 -11.92 8.05
CA LEU A 132 6.90 -13.18 8.78
C LEU A 132 5.47 -13.72 8.62
N ILE A 133 4.46 -12.84 8.63
CA ILE A 133 3.07 -13.26 8.45
C ILE A 133 2.83 -13.77 7.02
N LEU A 134 3.36 -13.07 6.01
CA LEU A 134 3.24 -13.51 4.62
C LEU A 134 4.07 -14.78 4.36
N LEU A 135 5.21 -14.93 5.03
CA LEU A 135 6.02 -16.14 4.98
C LEU A 135 5.29 -17.31 5.63
N ALA A 136 4.68 -17.13 6.80
CA ALA A 136 3.87 -18.15 7.48
C ALA A 136 2.66 -18.56 6.63
N LYS A 137 1.97 -17.59 6.03
CA LYS A 137 0.90 -17.86 5.05
C LYS A 137 1.40 -18.74 3.90
N SER A 138 2.56 -18.40 3.34
CA SER A 138 3.17 -19.18 2.26
C SER A 138 3.54 -20.59 2.74
N ALA A 139 4.13 -20.72 3.93
CA ALA A 139 4.48 -21.99 4.54
C ALA A 139 3.26 -22.90 4.79
N ILE A 140 2.05 -22.36 4.90
CA ILE A 140 0.80 -23.13 4.97
C ILE A 140 0.30 -23.51 3.57
N LEU A 141 0.35 -22.59 2.62
CA LEU A 141 -0.21 -22.80 1.28
C LEU A 141 0.64 -23.75 0.41
N PHE A 142 1.97 -23.70 0.52
CA PHE A 142 2.86 -24.53 -0.31
C PHE A 142 2.71 -26.04 -0.04
N PRO A 143 2.65 -26.53 1.21
CA PRO A 143 2.35 -27.94 1.49
C PRO A 143 1.00 -28.40 0.93
N ILE A 144 -0.04 -27.56 1.03
CA ILE A 144 -1.37 -27.86 0.50
C ILE A 144 -1.35 -27.89 -1.03
N TYR A 145 -0.53 -27.06 -1.66
CA TYR A 145 -0.34 -27.10 -3.11
C TYR A 145 0.35 -28.40 -3.57
N LEU A 146 1.34 -28.89 -2.81
CA LEU A 146 2.08 -30.11 -3.16
C LEU A 146 1.27 -31.39 -2.92
N TRP A 147 0.50 -31.44 -1.83
CA TRP A 147 -0.15 -32.68 -1.38
C TRP A 147 -1.69 -32.65 -1.41
N GLY A 148 -2.31 -31.50 -1.64
CA GLY A 148 -3.76 -31.33 -1.61
C GLY A 148 -4.40 -31.08 -2.98
N ASP A 149 -5.73 -30.95 -2.96
CA ASP A 149 -6.56 -30.66 -4.13
C ASP A 149 -6.73 -29.15 -4.38
N ALA A 150 -7.00 -28.79 -5.64
CA ALA A 150 -7.24 -27.40 -6.05
C ALA A 150 -8.38 -26.74 -5.25
N THR A 151 -9.44 -27.48 -4.96
CA THR A 151 -10.58 -26.99 -4.18
C THR A 151 -10.19 -26.65 -2.75
N GLN A 152 -9.46 -27.53 -2.07
CA GLN A 152 -8.99 -27.30 -0.71
C GLN A 152 -8.02 -26.11 -0.67
N LEU A 153 -7.11 -26.03 -1.63
CA LEU A 153 -6.18 -24.90 -1.77
C LEU A 153 -6.92 -23.58 -1.96
N GLY A 154 -7.97 -23.57 -2.79
CA GLY A 154 -8.83 -22.41 -3.02
C GLY A 154 -9.49 -21.91 -1.74
N TRP A 155 -10.14 -22.80 -0.98
CA TRP A 155 -10.78 -22.46 0.29
C TRP A 155 -9.80 -21.91 1.32
N VAL A 156 -8.67 -22.59 1.50
CA VAL A 156 -7.65 -22.17 2.47
C VAL A 156 -7.04 -20.83 2.05
N LYS A 157 -6.80 -20.61 0.75
CA LYS A 157 -6.30 -19.32 0.23
C LYS A 157 -7.28 -18.19 0.50
N VAL A 158 -8.58 -18.41 0.30
CA VAL A 158 -9.63 -17.41 0.59
C VAL A 158 -9.70 -17.14 2.09
N ALA A 159 -9.74 -18.19 2.93
CA ALA A 159 -9.74 -18.06 4.38
C ALA A 159 -8.51 -17.29 4.89
N LEU A 160 -7.33 -17.55 4.33
CA LEU A 160 -6.09 -16.85 4.66
C LEU A 160 -5.90 -15.53 3.91
N SER A 161 -6.90 -15.02 3.18
CA SER A 161 -6.74 -13.73 2.48
C SER A 161 -6.87 -12.55 3.42
N ILE A 162 -7.89 -12.54 4.26
CA ILE A 162 -8.23 -11.40 5.12
C ILE A 162 -7.48 -11.42 6.46
N PRO A 163 -7.43 -12.54 7.21
CA PRO A 163 -6.85 -12.52 8.57
C PRO A 163 -5.37 -12.13 8.62
N PRO A 164 -4.48 -12.67 7.76
CA PRO A 164 -3.07 -12.24 7.73
C PRO A 164 -2.92 -10.76 7.38
N LEU A 165 -3.72 -10.24 6.44
CA LEU A 165 -3.68 -8.83 6.05
C LEU A 165 -4.09 -7.92 7.22
N LEU A 166 -5.20 -8.25 7.90
CA LEU A 166 -5.66 -7.51 9.06
C LEU A 166 -4.62 -7.51 10.18
N LEU A 167 -3.99 -8.66 10.43
CA LEU A 167 -2.94 -8.78 11.43
C LEU A 167 -1.74 -7.88 11.11
N CYS A 168 -1.30 -7.86 9.84
CA CYS A 168 -0.23 -6.98 9.39
C CYS A 168 -0.57 -5.49 9.62
N VAL A 169 -1.77 -5.06 9.23
CA VAL A 169 -2.23 -3.67 9.42
C VAL A 169 -2.35 -3.33 10.89
N TYR A 170 -2.94 -4.21 11.70
CA TYR A 170 -3.07 -4.04 13.14
C TYR A 170 -1.70 -3.92 13.83
N LEU A 171 -0.75 -4.79 13.52
CA LEU A 171 0.59 -4.71 14.08
C LEU A 171 1.32 -3.43 13.64
N THR A 172 1.13 -3.01 12.39
CA THR A 172 1.67 -1.73 11.90
C THR A 172 1.13 -0.57 12.74
N TYR A 173 -0.18 -0.54 12.97
CA TYR A 173 -0.81 0.45 13.84
C TYR A 173 -0.24 0.42 15.27
N VAL A 174 -0.15 -0.77 15.90
CA VAL A 174 0.38 -0.91 17.27
C VAL A 174 1.83 -0.44 17.37
N PHE A 175 2.66 -0.70 16.36
CA PHE A 175 4.06 -0.25 16.36
C PHE A 175 4.19 1.25 16.12
N LEU A 176 3.38 1.82 15.23
CA LEU A 176 3.39 3.26 14.95
C LEU A 176 2.76 4.08 16.07
N ALA A 177 1.70 3.61 16.70
CA ALA A 177 1.05 4.28 17.83
C ALA A 177 1.99 4.44 19.04
N LYS A 178 3.00 3.58 19.15
CA LYS A 178 4.06 3.66 20.18
C LYS A 178 5.30 4.41 19.71
N ALA A 179 5.34 4.84 18.45
CA ALA A 179 6.48 5.53 17.89
C ALA A 179 6.40 7.04 18.18
N PRO A 180 7.55 7.72 18.30
CA PRO A 180 7.59 9.18 18.36
C PRO A 180 6.95 9.81 17.12
N PRO A 181 6.39 11.03 17.24
CA PRO A 181 5.64 11.66 16.16
C PRO A 181 6.49 11.88 14.90
N PRO A 182 5.84 11.95 13.72
CA PRO A 182 6.52 12.25 12.47
C PRO A 182 7.09 13.67 12.49
N ILE A 183 8.27 13.81 11.88
CA ILE A 183 8.87 15.12 11.60
C ILE A 183 8.40 15.50 10.20
N ASP A 184 7.64 16.58 10.09
CA ASP A 184 7.12 17.06 8.81
C ASP A 184 8.23 17.82 8.06
N VAL A 185 9.01 17.05 7.29
CA VAL A 185 10.13 17.59 6.50
C VAL A 185 9.60 18.47 5.35
N ILE A 186 8.39 18.17 4.87
CA ILE A 186 7.78 18.97 3.80
C ILE A 186 7.47 20.37 4.34
N ALA A 187 6.92 20.47 5.55
CA ALA A 187 6.68 21.76 6.20
C ALA A 187 7.97 22.54 6.51
N GLU A 188 9.03 21.86 6.97
CA GLU A 188 10.35 22.49 7.18
C GLU A 188 10.89 23.11 5.88
N MET A 189 10.82 22.36 4.77
CA MET A 189 11.28 22.82 3.46
C MET A 189 10.42 23.97 2.92
N GLU A 190 9.10 23.92 3.12
CA GLU A 190 8.18 25.02 2.77
C GLU A 190 8.51 26.30 3.55
N ALA A 191 8.88 26.19 4.84
CA ALA A 191 9.28 27.32 5.67
C ALA A 191 10.64 27.92 5.28
N GLU A 192 11.63 27.07 4.94
CA GLU A 192 12.93 27.51 4.44
C GLU A 192 12.78 28.27 3.12
N LEU A 193 11.99 27.74 2.18
CA LEU A 193 11.70 28.40 0.90
C LEU A 193 10.99 29.74 1.10
N ALA A 194 10.00 29.80 1.99
CA ALA A 194 9.30 31.05 2.31
C ALA A 194 10.25 32.11 2.89
N ALA A 195 11.18 31.70 3.77
CA ALA A 195 12.18 32.59 4.34
C ALA A 195 13.19 33.08 3.28
N GLU A 196 13.59 32.23 2.34
CA GLU A 196 14.42 32.61 1.19
C GLU A 196 13.70 33.62 0.28
N GLU A 197 12.44 33.38 -0.04
CA GLU A 197 11.61 34.30 -0.83
C GLU A 197 11.40 35.66 -0.13
N GLU A 198 11.22 35.66 1.20
CA GLU A 198 11.15 36.90 1.98
C GLU A 198 12.48 37.65 1.99
N ALA A 199 13.60 36.95 2.14
CA ALA A 199 14.93 37.53 2.08
C ALA A 199 15.25 38.11 0.69
N GLU A 200 14.91 37.41 -0.39
CA GLU A 200 15.08 37.93 -1.75
C GLU A 200 14.18 39.15 -2.01
N ARG A 201 12.91 39.11 -1.58
CA ARG A 201 12.02 40.29 -1.67
C ARG A 201 12.54 41.47 -0.87
N ALA A 202 13.14 41.24 0.31
CA ALA A 202 13.76 42.29 1.10
C ALA A 202 14.99 42.89 0.38
N LYS A 203 15.87 42.04 -0.16
CA LYS A 203 17.04 42.47 -0.97
C LYS A 203 16.62 43.23 -2.23
N GLU A 204 15.56 42.81 -2.90
CA GLU A 204 15.01 43.51 -4.07
C GLU A 204 14.46 44.89 -3.70
N ARG A 205 13.72 44.99 -2.59
CA ARG A 205 13.23 46.28 -2.06
C ARG A 205 14.37 47.22 -1.70
N GLU A 206 15.43 46.71 -1.05
CA GLU A 206 16.63 47.49 -0.75
C GLU A 206 17.33 47.94 -2.04
N ARG A 207 17.53 47.04 -3.01
CA ARG A 207 18.14 47.38 -4.32
C ARG A 207 17.32 48.40 -5.09
N ALA A 208 15.99 48.32 -5.04
CA ALA A 208 15.10 49.30 -5.67
C ALA A 208 15.15 50.66 -4.94
N GLY A 209 15.22 50.66 -3.60
CA GLY A 209 15.36 51.86 -2.79
C GLY A 209 16.72 52.56 -2.94
N VAL A 210 17.80 51.81 -3.16
CA VAL A 210 19.14 52.35 -3.45
C VAL A 210 19.20 52.95 -4.86
N ARG A 211 18.55 52.33 -5.85
CA ARG A 211 18.50 52.84 -7.23
C ARG A 211 17.61 54.09 -7.40
N GLY A 212 16.76 54.37 -6.42
CA GLY A 212 15.89 55.56 -6.35
C GLY A 212 16.47 56.73 -5.57
N ARG A 213 17.71 56.67 -5.08
CA ARG A 213 18.40 57.82 -4.49
C ARG A 213 19.17 58.54 -5.61
N PRO A 214 18.68 59.68 -6.13
CA PRO A 214 19.47 60.45 -7.08
C PRO A 214 20.74 60.90 -6.36
N ASP A 215 21.87 60.84 -7.06
CA ASP A 215 23.06 61.60 -6.70
C ASP A 215 22.68 63.09 -6.67
N GLU A 216 22.16 63.60 -5.55
CA GLU A 216 22.26 65.01 -5.23
C GLU A 216 23.69 65.24 -4.74
N ALA A 217 24.51 65.60 -5.73
CA ALA A 217 25.93 65.88 -5.65
C ALA A 217 26.30 66.89 -4.57
N PRO A 218 27.49 66.78 -3.96
CA PRO A 218 28.07 67.85 -3.15
C PRO A 218 28.83 68.82 -4.07
N ALA A 219 28.49 70.11 -4.04
CA ALA A 219 29.46 71.21 -4.16
C ALA A 219 28.78 72.58 -4.06
N GLU A 220 29.08 73.25 -2.94
CA GLU A 220 29.32 74.68 -2.73
C GLU A 220 29.88 75.47 -3.95
N PRO A 221 29.85 76.82 -3.94
CA PRO A 221 29.95 77.74 -2.78
C PRO A 221 28.81 78.74 -2.57
#